data_AF-A0A2S7TZI2-F1
#
_entry.id   AF-A0A2S7TZI2-F1
#
_cell.length_a   1.000
_cell.length_b   1.000
_cell.length_c   1.000
_cell.angle_alpha   90.00
_cell.angle_beta   90.00
_cell.angle_gamma   90.00
#
_symmetry.space_group_name_H-M   'P 1'
#
loop_
_entity.id
_entity.type
_entity.pdbx_description
1 polymer ?
#
loop_
_entity_poly.entity_id
_entity_poly.type
_entity_poly.pdbx_seq_one_letter_code
_entity_poly.pdbx_strand_id
1 'polypeptide(L)' 'MDKAYIDKTLAASQREMVEIFSKCTTTDEIRHHIEHSAIQPELKSWLLSCNPEMLETAASLVTKWGSTDSADGVGQ' A
#
# COMPACT_ATOMS: atom_id res chain seq x y z
N MET A 1 -5.90 -25.32 -6.08
CA MET A 1 -6.34 -23.95 -5.73
C MET A 1 -6.72 -23.25 -7.02
N ASP A 2 -7.92 -22.70 -7.08
CA ASP A 2 -8.46 -22.07 -8.29
C ASP A 2 -7.81 -20.70 -8.50
N LYS A 3 -7.30 -20.42 -9.71
CA LYS A 3 -6.52 -19.22 -10.04
C LYS A 3 -7.29 -17.91 -9.76
N ALA A 4 -8.62 -17.94 -9.93
CA ALA A 4 -9.50 -16.80 -9.67
C ALA A 4 -9.65 -16.45 -8.18
N TYR A 5 -9.46 -17.42 -7.28
CA TYR A 5 -9.52 -17.19 -5.82
C TYR A 5 -8.25 -16.48 -5.31
N ILE A 6 -7.10 -16.84 -5.87
CA ILE A 6 -5.81 -16.17 -5.60
C ILE A 6 -5.89 -14.69 -6.02
N ASP A 7 -6.52 -14.42 -7.16
CA ASP A 7 -6.63 -13.08 -7.74
C ASP A 7 -7.44 -12.10 -6.86
N LYS A 8 -8.62 -12.53 -6.35
CA LYS A 8 -9.47 -11.68 -5.49
C LYS A 8 -8.84 -11.38 -4.14
N THR A 9 -8.22 -12.38 -3.53
CA THR A 9 -7.56 -12.22 -2.23
C THR A 9 -6.35 -11.30 -2.41
N LEU A 10 -5.63 -11.39 -3.54
CA LEU A 10 -4.45 -10.57 -3.79
C LEU A 10 -4.84 -9.11 -4.01
N ALA A 11 -5.88 -8.87 -4.80
CA ALA A 11 -6.44 -7.54 -4.99
C ALA A 11 -6.89 -6.89 -3.66
N ALA A 12 -7.51 -7.66 -2.76
CA ALA A 12 -7.91 -7.16 -1.44
C ALA A 12 -6.69 -6.74 -0.60
N SER A 13 -5.64 -7.56 -0.55
CA SER A 13 -4.42 -7.23 0.19
C SER A 13 -3.62 -6.08 -0.43
N GLN A 14 -3.60 -5.96 -1.76
CA GLN A 14 -3.02 -4.80 -2.43
C GLN A 14 -3.78 -3.50 -2.08
N ARG A 15 -5.11 -3.55 -2.01
CA ARG A 15 -5.92 -2.41 -1.61
C ARG A 15 -5.63 -1.98 -0.17
N GLU A 16 -5.54 -2.94 0.75
CA GLU A 16 -5.19 -2.68 2.15
C GLU A 16 -3.76 -2.11 2.28
N MET A 17 -2.79 -2.63 1.52
CA MET A 17 -1.43 -2.08 1.45
C MET A 17 -1.43 -0.59 1.04
N VAL A 18 -2.18 -0.25 -0.01
CA VAL A 18 -2.31 1.14 -0.47
C VAL A 18 -2.97 2.02 0.59
N GLU A 19 -3.96 1.50 1.31
CA GLU A 19 -4.61 2.23 2.40
C GLU A 19 -3.66 2.48 3.59
N ILE A 20 -2.78 1.54 3.93
CA ILE A 20 -1.75 1.74 4.95
C ILE A 20 -0.77 2.83 4.47
N PHE A 21 -0.31 2.74 3.23
CA PHE A 21 0.63 3.69 2.64
C PHE A 21 0.08 5.11 2.47
N SER A 22 -1.24 5.29 2.46
CA SER A 22 -1.87 6.62 2.42
C SER A 22 -2.06 7.25 3.80
N LYS A 23 -1.99 6.45 4.88
CA LYS A 23 -2.22 6.89 6.27
C LYS A 23 -0.93 7.02 7.07
N CYS A 24 0.11 6.26 6.72
CA CYS A 24 1.37 6.21 7.44
C CYS A 24 2.49 6.84 6.60
N THR A 25 3.38 7.61 7.23
CA THR A 25 4.51 8.25 6.54
C THR A 25 5.87 7.77 7.03
N THR A 26 5.93 7.15 8.22
CA THR A 26 7.15 6.61 8.80
C THR A 26 7.22 5.09 8.65
N THR A 27 8.43 4.54 8.54
CA THR A 27 8.63 3.09 8.46
C THR A 27 7.99 2.35 9.65
N ASP A 28 8.11 2.89 10.86
CA ASP A 28 7.62 2.24 12.08
C ASP A 28 6.10 2.08 12.06
N GLU A 29 5.38 3.15 11.72
CA GLU A 29 3.92 3.11 11.56
C GLU A 29 3.50 2.16 10.44
N ILE A 30 4.18 2.23 9.29
CA ILE A 30 3.90 1.35 8.14
C ILE A 30 4.04 -0.11 8.55
N ARG A 31 5.14 -0.48 9.22
CA ARG A 31 5.40 -1.85 9.67
C ARG A 31 4.39 -2.30 10.71
N HIS A 32 4.11 -1.46 11.71
CA HIS A 32 3.10 -1.74 12.73
C HIS A 32 1.74 -2.05 12.11
N HIS A 33 1.28 -1.21 11.17
CA HIS A 33 0.00 -1.43 10.48
C HIS A 33 0.03 -2.67 9.59
N ILE A 34 1.13 -2.93 8.87
CA ILE A 34 1.28 -4.17 8.10
C ILE A 34 1.18 -5.38 9.02
N GLU A 35 1.90 -5.43 10.14
CA GLU A 35 1.88 -6.56 11.09
C GLU A 35 0.47 -6.91 11.59
N HIS A 36 -0.39 -5.91 11.77
CA HIS A 36 -1.77 -6.09 12.25
C HIS A 36 -2.83 -6.17 11.14
N SER A 37 -2.43 -6.01 9.87
CA SER A 37 -3.31 -6.06 8.70
C SER A 37 -3.74 -7.49 8.32
N ALA A 38 -4.83 -7.58 7.56
CA ALA A 38 -5.32 -8.80 6.93
C ALA A 38 -4.62 -9.10 5.58
N ILE A 39 -3.54 -8.38 5.26
CA ILE A 39 -2.69 -8.63 4.09
C ILE A 39 -2.18 -10.07 4.12
N GLN A 40 -2.23 -10.73 2.96
CA GLN A 40 -1.79 -12.12 2.85
C GLN A 40 -0.36 -12.31 3.37
N PRO A 41 -0.06 -13.46 4.01
CA PRO A 41 1.24 -13.69 4.63
C PRO A 41 2.45 -13.47 3.70
N GLU A 42 2.35 -13.84 2.43
CA GLU A 42 3.45 -13.69 1.46
C GLU A 42 3.73 -12.21 1.15
N LEU A 43 2.69 -11.42 0.85
CA LEU A 43 2.82 -9.98 0.62
C LEU A 43 3.29 -9.26 1.89
N LYS A 44 2.78 -9.66 3.06
CA LYS A 44 3.20 -9.16 4.37
C LYS A 44 4.69 -9.40 4.62
N SER A 45 5.16 -10.64 4.42
CA SER A 45 6.58 -10.99 4.58
C SER A 45 7.46 -10.22 3.61
N TRP A 46 7.01 -10.05 2.36
CA TRP A 46 7.74 -9.25 1.38
C TRP A 46 7.86 -7.79 1.82
N LEU A 47 6.75 -7.15 2.21
CA LEU A 47 6.74 -5.76 2.69
C LEU A 47 7.63 -5.55 3.93
N LEU A 48 7.61 -6.47 4.88
CA LEU A 48 8.45 -6.39 6.08
C LEU A 48 9.94 -6.62 5.79
N SER A 49 10.27 -7.29 4.69
CA SER A 49 11.65 -7.46 4.21
C SER A 49 12.18 -6.25 3.42
N CYS A 50 11.31 -5.33 2.98
CA CYS A 50 11.71 -4.17 2.21
C CYS A 50 12.60 -3.21 3.02
N ASN A 51 13.48 -2.52 2.31
CA ASN A 51 14.29 -1.44 2.88
C ASN A 51 13.35 -0.34 3.45
N PRO A 52 13.54 0.14 4.69
CA PRO A 52 12.78 1.26 5.28
C PRO A 52 12.61 2.45 4.33
N GLU A 53 13.68 2.93 3.69
CA GLU A 53 13.62 4.09 2.80
C GLU A 53 12.69 3.87 1.58
N MET A 54 12.62 2.63 1.09
CA MET A 54 11.70 2.27 0.01
C MET A 54 10.24 2.30 0.47
N LEU A 55 9.96 1.87 1.70
CA LEU A 55 8.61 1.91 2.27
C LEU A 55 8.13 3.36 2.44
N GLU A 56 8.98 4.22 2.97
CA GLU A 56 8.67 5.65 3.15
C GLU A 56 8.52 6.37 1.81
N THR A 57 9.36 6.04 0.83
CA THR A 57 9.23 6.55 -0.54
C THR A 57 7.91 6.09 -1.16
N ALA A 58 7.55 4.81 -1.01
CA ALA A 58 6.29 4.27 -1.52
C ALA A 58 5.08 4.95 -0.88
N ALA A 59 5.08 5.13 0.45
CA ALA A 59 4.03 5.85 1.16
C ALA A 59 3.92 7.31 0.73
N SER A 60 5.05 7.99 0.54
CA SER A 60 5.11 9.37 0.02
C SER A 60 4.51 9.48 -1.39
N LEU A 61 4.82 8.51 -2.27
CA LEU A 61 4.27 8.45 -3.62
C LEU A 61 2.77 8.17 -3.63
N VAL A 62 2.31 7.23 -2.80
CA VAL A 62 0.88 6.93 -2.65
C VAL A 62 0.12 8.13 -2.13
N THR A 63 0.67 8.87 -1.17
CA THR A 63 0.08 10.12 -0.69
C THR A 63 0.00 11.16 -1.80
N LYS A 64 1.10 11.36 -2.54
CA LYS A 64 1.18 12.34 -3.63
C LYS A 64 0.22 12.02 -4.80
N TRP A 65 0.09 10.76 -5.18
CA TRP A 65 -0.83 10.32 -6.25
C TRP A 65 -2.26 10.08 -5.77
N GLY A 66 -2.46 9.79 -4.49
CA GLY A 66 -3.78 9.74 -3.86
C GLY A 66 -4.39 11.13 -3.66
N SER A 67 -3.56 12.16 -3.54
CA SER A 67 -3.97 13.57 -3.49
C SER A 67 -4.20 14.21 -4.87
N THR A 68 -3.92 13.53 -5.99
CA THR A 68 -4.38 13.98 -7.31
C THR A 68 -5.86 13.62 -7.53
N ASP A 69 -6.70 14.05 -6.58
CA ASP A 69 -8.14 14.20 -6.77
C ASP A 69 -8.37 15.54 -7.49
N SER A 70 -8.57 15.47 -8.81
CA SER A 70 -9.42 16.37 -9.60
C SER A 70 -9.34 17.89 -9.38
N ALA A 71 -8.14 18.48 -9.36
CA ALA A 71 -8.00 19.95 -9.38
C ALA A 71 -6.90 20.43 -10.33
N ASP A 72 -6.88 19.94 -11.57
CA ASP A 72 -6.33 20.72 -12.69
C ASP A 72 -7.14 20.40 -13.94
N GLY A 73 -8.32 21.03 -14.01
CA GLY A 73 -9.06 21.12 -15.25
C GLY A 73 -8.20 21.85 -16.26
N VAL A 74 -7.76 21.12 -17.29
CA VAL A 74 -7.35 21.69 -18.57
C VAL A 74 -8.47 22.63 -19.03
N GLY A 75 -8.17 23.93 -18.98
CA GLY A 75 -9.06 25.00 -19.41
C GLY A 75 -8.24 26.25 -19.72
N GLN A 76 -7.49 26.18 -20.82
CA GLN A 76 -7.16 27.35 -21.62
C GLN A 76 -8.02 27.32 -22.88
#